data_AF-A0A1Q7W2R8-F1
#
_entry.id   AF-A0A1Q7W2R8-F1
#
_cell.length_a   1.000
_cell.length_b   1.000
_cell.length_c   1.000
_cell.angle_alpha   90.00
_cell.angle_beta   90.00
_cell.angle_gamma   90.00
#
_symmetry.space_group_name_H-M   'P 1'
#
loop_
_entity.id
_entity.type
_entity.pdbx_description
1 polymer ?
#
loop_
_entity_poly.entity_id
_entity_poly.type
_entity_poly.pdbx_seq_one_letter_code
_entity_poly.pdbx_strand_id
1 'polypeptide(L)'
;MPTRNQPKNQPAGRNQAKERGTRPPRAPRQPRRTVRTVVAVAVLAALLFPVGYLFTRLWTGTGDTVRSLEGERAGVAYARPLTQVLAALLDAQNTAVIGGNVDPTDIRDAVDQFNKVDRQYGDPVGVRQRWGQVSHEIDAVLAQKPTGADAVGGYATSIGLAQVLLDRIADASKIAPTTNLSGYHLIETGLQSLPAVTVNAGQVTALAHVIDLSTTPSSSRRTGIPDPRLTVAQDRLSQAADEVTSGLRSSGDSAPNYPVDLSLLGPLDEFAAAVDELNQTVAGLTVPNSGARNRIDAANDRVQKAGLALQTAVLNTFDSQVSGQVDSSAGQRRTLVIAGIVIALTAAALLWLRVPGAAPVEGPEEPAQPLRPPSTYPREPEPEPIPDLMDARDLLAPELVHMGRAVRTRKRRDGDDPR
;
A
#
# COMPACT_ATOMS: atom_id res chain seq x y z
N MET A 1 71.35 -64.68 39.61
CA MET A 1 72.64 -64.02 39.33
C MET A 1 72.60 -62.59 39.85
N PRO A 2 73.73 -62.07 40.35
CA PRO A 2 73.88 -61.09 41.44
C PRO A 2 73.96 -59.64 40.89
N THR A 3 73.96 -58.54 41.66
CA THR A 3 74.83 -58.08 42.77
C THR A 3 74.12 -56.92 43.49
N ARG A 4 73.91 -56.90 44.81
CA ARG A 4 74.88 -56.68 45.91
C ARG A 4 75.68 -55.36 45.75
N ASN A 5 75.33 -54.33 46.52
CA ASN A 5 76.28 -53.69 47.44
C ASN A 5 75.60 -52.75 48.47
N GLN A 6 75.92 -53.06 49.72
CA GLN A 6 75.71 -52.34 50.99
C GLN A 6 76.90 -51.36 51.22
N PRO A 7 77.05 -50.64 52.36
CA PRO A 7 76.28 -49.52 52.92
C PRO A 7 77.25 -48.38 53.40
N LYS A 8 76.86 -47.64 54.46
CA LYS A 8 77.67 -46.80 55.40
C LYS A 8 77.86 -45.30 55.08
N ASN A 9 77.12 -44.44 55.79
CA ASN A 9 77.56 -43.84 57.06
C ASN A 9 76.57 -42.78 57.58
N GLN A 10 76.00 -43.07 58.77
CA GLN A 10 75.58 -42.11 59.79
C GLN A 10 76.84 -41.57 60.51
N PRO A 11 76.83 -40.49 61.37
CA PRO A 11 75.69 -40.04 62.19
C PRO A 11 75.56 -38.51 62.45
N ALA A 12 74.51 -38.19 63.23
CA ALA A 12 74.48 -37.23 64.35
C ALA A 12 73.98 -35.79 64.13
N GLY A 13 73.05 -35.40 65.02
CA GLY A 13 72.58 -34.02 65.28
C GLY A 13 71.06 -33.90 65.11
N ARG A 14 70.23 -34.45 65.99
CA ARG A 14 69.77 -33.84 67.26
C ARG A 14 69.46 -32.34 67.14
N ASN A 15 68.18 -31.99 67.05
CA ASN A 15 67.45 -31.10 67.96
C ASN A 15 66.07 -30.78 67.32
N GLN A 16 64.97 -31.14 67.98
CA GLN A 16 64.07 -30.21 68.72
C GLN A 16 63.52 -29.11 67.80
N ALA A 17 62.25 -28.77 67.74
CA ALA A 17 60.99 -29.13 68.38
C ALA A 17 59.93 -28.33 67.58
N LYS A 18 58.63 -28.53 67.85
CA LYS A 18 57.58 -27.50 67.72
C LYS A 18 57.47 -26.79 66.35
N GLU A 19 56.44 -27.02 65.54
CA GLU A 19 55.07 -26.63 65.88
C GLU A 19 54.10 -27.20 64.84
N ARG A 20 53.06 -27.85 65.34
CA ARG A 20 51.84 -28.12 64.59
C ARG A 20 51.13 -26.79 64.38
N GLY A 21 51.34 -26.19 63.22
CA GLY A 21 50.50 -25.12 62.69
C GLY A 21 49.53 -25.69 61.66
N THR A 22 48.34 -26.07 62.11
CA THR A 22 47.17 -26.38 61.27
C THR A 22 46.91 -25.22 60.32
N ARG A 23 47.18 -25.41 59.02
CA ARG A 23 46.70 -24.49 57.98
C ARG A 23 45.17 -24.54 57.99
N PRO A 24 44.46 -23.41 58.15
CA PRO A 24 43.01 -23.40 57.99
C PRO A 24 42.66 -23.71 56.52
N PRO A 25 41.51 -24.35 56.25
CA PRO A 25 41.05 -24.58 54.89
C PRO A 25 40.83 -23.23 54.20
N ARG A 26 41.44 -23.04 53.02
CA ARG A 26 41.07 -21.93 52.12
C ARG A 26 39.58 -22.09 51.80
N ALA A 27 38.75 -21.23 52.39
CA ALA A 27 37.35 -21.13 52.03
C ALA A 27 37.23 -20.90 50.50
N PRO A 28 36.35 -21.62 49.79
CA PRO A 28 36.12 -21.37 48.37
C PRO A 28 35.61 -19.94 48.23
N ARG A 29 36.37 -19.09 47.53
CA ARG A 29 35.93 -17.75 47.14
C ARG A 29 34.64 -17.91 46.34
N GLN A 30 33.59 -17.28 46.86
CA GLN A 30 32.19 -17.43 46.48
C GLN A 30 31.94 -17.35 44.95
N PRO A 31 31.22 -18.31 44.34
CA PRO A 31 30.67 -18.18 42.98
C PRO A 31 29.51 -17.15 42.88
N ARG A 32 29.28 -16.36 43.95
CA ARG A 32 28.15 -15.43 44.05
C ARG A 32 28.20 -14.27 43.06
N ARG A 33 29.39 -13.88 42.57
CA ARG A 33 29.51 -12.82 41.56
C ARG A 33 29.02 -13.29 40.20
N THR A 34 29.47 -14.45 39.72
CA THR A 34 29.07 -15.02 38.42
C THR A 34 27.57 -15.35 38.37
N VAL A 35 27.01 -15.90 39.45
CA VAL A 35 25.56 -16.17 39.53
C VAL A 35 24.76 -14.87 39.51
N ARG A 36 25.22 -13.79 40.17
CA ARG A 36 24.56 -12.49 40.11
C ARG A 36 24.59 -11.87 38.71
N THR A 37 25.71 -11.97 37.99
CA THR A 37 25.78 -11.44 36.61
C THR A 37 24.86 -12.21 35.68
N VAL A 38 24.81 -13.54 35.77
CA VAL A 38 23.93 -14.37 34.95
C VAL A 38 22.47 -14.07 35.22
N VAL A 39 22.07 -13.94 36.49
CA VAL A 39 20.70 -13.57 36.86
C VAL A 39 20.35 -12.15 36.38
N ALA A 40 21.28 -11.19 36.51
CA ALA A 40 21.06 -9.82 36.01
C ALA A 40 20.89 -9.78 34.49
N VAL A 41 21.70 -10.52 33.73
CA VAL A 41 21.59 -10.63 32.26
C VAL A 41 20.30 -11.34 31.86
N ALA A 42 19.90 -12.41 32.56
CA ALA A 42 18.65 -13.12 32.29
C ALA A 42 17.42 -12.25 32.55
N VAL A 43 17.42 -11.47 33.64
CA VAL A 43 16.35 -10.52 33.95
C VAL A 43 16.32 -9.40 32.90
N LEU A 44 17.47 -8.87 32.48
CA LEU A 44 17.55 -7.86 31.42
C LEU A 44 17.01 -8.40 30.09
N ALA A 45 17.40 -9.62 29.71
CA ALA A 45 16.89 -10.28 28.51
C ALA A 45 15.38 -10.50 28.58
N ALA A 46 14.85 -10.95 29.73
CA ALA A 46 13.42 -11.12 29.96
C ALA A 46 12.64 -9.78 29.90
N LEU A 47 13.29 -8.65 30.24
CA LEU A 47 12.70 -7.31 30.18
C LEU A 47 12.78 -6.68 28.78
N LEU A 48 13.84 -6.97 28.03
CA LEU A 48 14.05 -6.49 26.66
C LEU A 48 13.30 -7.31 25.61
N PHE A 49 13.06 -8.60 25.86
CA PHE A 49 12.38 -9.48 24.90
C PHE A 49 10.96 -9.01 24.53
N PRO A 50 10.08 -8.59 25.47
CA PRO A 50 8.77 -8.03 25.14
C PRO A 50 8.89 -6.74 24.32
N VAL A 51 9.90 -5.91 24.59
CA VAL A 51 10.14 -4.66 23.85
C VAL A 51 10.60 -4.95 22.42
N GLY A 52 11.53 -5.88 22.23
CA GLY A 52 11.97 -6.32 20.90
C GLY A 52 10.86 -7.00 20.10
N TYR A 53 10.00 -7.77 20.77
CA TYR A 53 8.82 -8.37 20.15
C TYR A 53 7.78 -7.32 19.74
N LEU A 54 7.49 -6.34 20.61
CA LEU A 54 6.59 -5.23 20.29
C LEU A 54 7.17 -4.37 19.14
N PHE A 55 8.48 -4.14 19.13
CA PHE A 55 9.15 -3.38 18.08
C PHE A 55 9.10 -4.09 16.73
N THR A 56 9.39 -5.39 16.69
CA THR A 56 9.29 -6.19 15.45
C THR A 56 7.85 -6.27 14.94
N ARG A 57 6.87 -6.49 15.83
CA ARG A 57 5.45 -6.50 15.47
C ARG A 57 4.96 -5.13 14.97
N LEU A 58 5.45 -4.05 15.57
CA LEU A 58 5.19 -2.68 15.13
C LEU A 58 5.81 -2.43 13.75
N TRP A 59 7.04 -2.89 13.52
CA TRP A 59 7.76 -2.69 12.26
C TRP A 59 7.15 -3.48 11.10
N THR A 60 6.78 -4.74 11.32
CA THR A 60 6.12 -5.56 10.28
C THR A 60 4.71 -5.07 9.99
N GLY A 61 3.90 -4.78 11.02
CA GLY A 61 2.55 -4.23 10.82
C GLY A 61 2.57 -2.86 10.14
N THR A 62 3.54 -2.02 10.46
CA THR A 62 3.75 -0.70 9.83
C THR A 62 4.10 -0.80 8.34
N GLY A 63 4.99 -1.73 7.97
CA GLY A 63 5.38 -1.92 6.58
C GLY A 63 4.21 -2.33 5.69
N ASP A 64 3.31 -3.16 6.23
CA ASP A 64 2.13 -3.61 5.49
C ASP A 64 1.06 -2.52 5.39
N THR A 65 0.86 -1.71 6.44
CA THR A 65 -0.03 -0.53 6.39
C THR A 65 0.46 0.49 5.37
N VAL A 66 1.75 0.85 5.36
CA VAL A 66 2.28 1.85 4.41
C VAL A 66 2.14 1.38 2.97
N ARG A 67 2.45 0.11 2.67
CA ARG A 67 2.24 -0.45 1.31
C ARG A 67 0.78 -0.50 0.91
N SER A 68 -0.14 -0.79 1.84
CA SER A 68 -1.58 -0.74 1.56
C SER A 68 -2.02 0.66 1.18
N LEU A 69 -1.61 1.69 1.94
CA LEU A 69 -1.98 3.08 1.65
C LEU A 69 -1.38 3.59 0.32
N GLU A 70 -0.16 3.16 -0.03
CA GLU A 70 0.42 3.46 -1.34
C GLU A 70 -0.38 2.81 -2.48
N GLY A 71 -0.82 1.56 -2.29
CA GLY A 71 -1.70 0.85 -3.22
C GLY A 71 -3.06 1.51 -3.38
N GLU A 72 -3.68 1.91 -2.27
CA GLU A 72 -4.97 2.62 -2.24
C GLU A 72 -4.91 3.98 -2.95
N ARG A 73 -3.88 4.79 -2.66
CA ARG A 73 -3.67 6.08 -3.35
C ARG A 73 -3.39 5.90 -4.83
N ALA A 74 -2.57 4.92 -5.19
CA ALA A 74 -2.33 4.60 -6.60
C ALA A 74 -3.63 4.18 -7.28
N GLY A 75 -4.45 3.35 -6.62
CA GLY A 75 -5.74 2.91 -7.11
C GLY A 75 -6.67 4.06 -7.50
N VAL A 76 -6.86 5.01 -6.59
CA VAL A 76 -7.65 6.23 -6.84
C VAL A 76 -7.06 7.05 -7.98
N ALA A 77 -5.74 7.20 -8.02
CA ALA A 77 -5.05 7.96 -9.05
C ALA A 77 -5.22 7.35 -10.45
N TYR A 78 -5.18 6.03 -10.58
CA TYR A 78 -5.40 5.32 -11.85
C TYR A 78 -6.88 5.22 -12.24
N ALA A 79 -7.79 5.17 -11.28
CA ALA A 79 -9.21 5.02 -11.54
C ALA A 79 -9.83 6.21 -12.28
N ARG A 80 -9.53 7.44 -11.83
CA ARG A 80 -10.09 8.67 -12.43
C ARG A 80 -9.82 8.79 -13.94
N PRO A 81 -8.57 8.70 -14.43
CA PRO A 81 -8.33 8.77 -15.86
C PRO A 81 -8.91 7.57 -16.61
N LEU A 82 -8.96 6.38 -16.01
CA LEU A 82 -9.54 5.20 -16.67
C LEU A 82 -11.06 5.30 -16.83
N THR A 83 -11.77 5.92 -15.89
CA THR A 83 -13.20 6.20 -16.06
C THR A 83 -13.46 7.26 -17.11
N GLN A 84 -12.57 8.23 -17.29
CA GLN A 84 -12.64 9.16 -18.42
C GLN A 84 -12.43 8.45 -19.76
N VAL A 85 -11.49 7.51 -19.84
CA VAL A 85 -11.29 6.68 -21.04
C VAL A 85 -12.57 5.89 -21.36
N LEU A 86 -13.19 5.26 -20.36
CA LEU A 86 -14.46 4.55 -20.55
C LEU A 86 -15.58 5.47 -21.02
N ALA A 87 -15.73 6.65 -20.42
CA ALA A 87 -16.73 7.62 -20.83
C ALA A 87 -16.53 8.06 -22.29
N ALA A 88 -15.30 8.38 -22.69
CA ALA A 88 -14.97 8.76 -24.06
C ALA A 88 -15.22 7.62 -25.06
N LEU A 89 -14.92 6.37 -24.69
CA LEU A 89 -15.23 5.20 -25.54
C LEU A 89 -16.73 4.96 -25.70
N LEU A 90 -17.52 5.15 -24.64
CA LEU A 90 -18.98 5.03 -24.69
C LEU A 90 -19.61 6.13 -25.54
N ASP A 91 -19.13 7.36 -25.42
CA ASP A 91 -19.59 8.49 -26.24
C ASP A 91 -19.26 8.29 -27.73
N ALA A 92 -18.04 7.82 -28.02
CA ALA A 92 -17.63 7.44 -29.37
C ALA A 92 -18.47 6.29 -29.94
N GLN A 93 -18.77 5.26 -29.13
CA GLN A 93 -19.67 4.18 -29.53
C GLN A 93 -21.06 4.73 -29.85
N ASN A 94 -21.65 5.55 -28.97
CA ASN A 94 -22.99 6.09 -29.17
C ASN A 94 -23.06 6.95 -30.43
N THR A 95 -22.09 7.86 -30.61
CA THR A 95 -21.94 8.70 -31.81
C THR A 95 -21.80 7.85 -33.07
N ALA A 96 -20.99 6.79 -33.04
CA ALA A 96 -20.83 5.88 -34.17
C ALA A 96 -22.11 5.07 -34.47
N VAL A 97 -22.87 4.66 -33.47
CA VAL A 97 -24.14 3.93 -33.63
C VAL A 97 -25.16 4.78 -34.38
N ILE A 98 -25.29 6.06 -34.03
CA ILE A 98 -26.21 6.99 -34.73
C ILE A 98 -25.65 7.50 -36.08
N GLY A 99 -24.48 7.02 -36.50
CA GLY A 99 -23.85 7.41 -37.78
C GLY A 99 -23.15 8.77 -37.76
N GLY A 100 -22.90 9.33 -36.58
CA GLY A 100 -22.10 10.54 -36.40
C GLY A 100 -20.61 10.31 -36.65
N ASN A 101 -19.87 11.40 -36.84
CA ASN A 101 -18.42 11.34 -36.96
C ASN A 101 -17.78 11.36 -35.56
N VAL A 102 -17.12 10.25 -35.19
CA VAL A 102 -16.40 10.14 -33.92
C VAL A 102 -15.16 11.06 -33.96
N ASP A 103 -15.06 11.95 -32.98
CA ASP A 103 -13.83 12.72 -32.73
C ASP A 103 -12.85 11.87 -31.89
N PRO A 104 -11.70 11.45 -32.44
CA PRO A 104 -10.72 10.68 -31.68
C PRO A 104 -9.95 11.52 -30.66
N THR A 105 -10.10 12.85 -30.65
CA THR A 105 -9.35 13.76 -29.77
C THR A 105 -9.66 13.51 -28.30
N ASP A 106 -10.94 13.38 -27.95
CA ASP A 106 -11.36 13.16 -26.56
C ASP A 106 -10.83 11.82 -26.00
N ILE A 107 -10.85 10.76 -26.81
CA ILE A 107 -10.29 9.45 -26.43
C ILE A 107 -8.78 9.55 -26.24
N ARG A 108 -8.06 10.24 -27.12
CA ARG A 108 -6.61 10.42 -27.02
C ARG A 108 -6.22 11.24 -25.79
N ASP A 109 -6.96 12.31 -25.51
CA ASP A 109 -6.72 13.14 -24.33
C ASP A 109 -6.92 12.34 -23.03
N ALA A 110 -7.95 11.49 -22.96
CA ALA A 110 -8.18 10.61 -21.83
C ALA A 110 -7.07 9.54 -21.68
N VAL A 111 -6.63 8.93 -22.79
CA VAL A 111 -5.50 7.99 -22.83
C VAL A 111 -4.20 8.67 -22.36
N ASP A 112 -3.96 9.91 -22.77
CA ASP A 112 -2.79 10.68 -22.37
C ASP A 112 -2.81 11.05 -20.88
N GLN A 113 -3.99 11.34 -20.32
CA GLN A 113 -4.14 11.53 -18.87
C GLN A 113 -3.78 10.25 -18.10
N PHE A 114 -4.23 9.08 -18.57
CA PHE A 114 -3.85 7.81 -17.96
C PHE A 114 -2.34 7.57 -18.06
N ASN A 115 -1.74 7.81 -19.23
CA ASN A 115 -0.30 7.66 -19.45
C ASN A 115 0.55 8.62 -18.59
N LYS A 116 0.02 9.80 -18.23
CA LYS A 116 0.68 10.71 -17.28
C LYS A 116 0.70 10.10 -15.87
N VAL A 117 -0.43 9.55 -15.42
CA VAL A 117 -0.51 8.87 -14.11
C VAL A 117 0.40 7.63 -14.08
N ASP A 118 0.44 6.82 -15.15
CA ASP A 118 1.31 5.63 -15.18
C ASP A 118 2.80 5.97 -15.04
N ARG A 119 3.23 7.07 -15.65
CA ARG A 119 4.60 7.59 -15.53
C ARG A 119 4.91 8.12 -14.13
N GLN A 120 3.92 8.70 -13.46
CA GLN A 120 4.11 9.26 -12.11
C GLN A 120 4.25 8.18 -11.05
N TYR A 121 3.46 7.10 -11.12
CA TYR A 121 3.41 6.08 -10.06
C TYR A 121 4.31 4.86 -10.31
N GLY A 122 4.75 4.61 -11.55
CA GLY A 122 5.80 3.61 -11.81
C GLY A 122 5.33 2.14 -11.82
N ASP A 123 4.03 1.89 -11.88
CA ASP A 123 3.35 0.57 -11.90
C ASP A 123 3.26 -0.20 -10.55
N PRO A 124 2.78 0.42 -9.45
CA PRO A 124 2.70 -0.24 -8.14
C PRO A 124 1.65 -1.36 -8.10
N VAL A 125 0.68 -1.34 -9.02
CA VAL A 125 -0.48 -2.25 -9.07
C VAL A 125 -0.43 -3.24 -10.25
N GLY A 126 0.67 -3.26 -11.02
CA GLY A 126 0.84 -4.17 -12.17
C GLY A 126 -0.17 -3.92 -13.30
N VAL A 127 -0.55 -2.67 -13.49
CA VAL A 127 -1.49 -2.14 -14.48
C VAL A 127 -0.85 -2.00 -15.85
N ARG A 128 0.46 -1.70 -15.93
CA ARG A 128 1.13 -1.33 -17.19
C ARG A 128 0.99 -2.37 -18.30
N GLN A 129 1.15 -3.65 -17.98
CA GLN A 129 1.04 -4.72 -18.99
C GLN A 129 -0.37 -4.78 -19.60
N ARG A 130 -1.41 -4.65 -18.77
CA ARG A 130 -2.80 -4.70 -19.21
C ARG A 130 -3.22 -3.43 -19.92
N TRP A 131 -2.73 -2.29 -19.46
CA TRP A 131 -2.93 -1.02 -20.14
C TRP A 131 -2.37 -1.02 -21.57
N GLY A 132 -1.22 -1.66 -21.80
CA GLY A 132 -0.69 -1.85 -23.16
C GLY A 132 -1.65 -2.61 -24.08
N GLN A 133 -2.41 -3.58 -23.54
CA GLN A 133 -3.44 -4.29 -24.30
C GLN A 133 -4.67 -3.40 -24.54
N VAL A 134 -5.15 -2.69 -23.51
CA VAL A 134 -6.29 -1.77 -23.63
C VAL A 134 -6.02 -0.70 -24.68
N SER A 135 -4.88 -0.01 -24.59
CA SER A 135 -4.48 1.05 -25.54
C SER A 135 -4.37 0.53 -26.97
N HIS A 136 -3.80 -0.67 -27.17
CA HIS A 136 -3.74 -1.28 -28.49
C HIS A 136 -5.13 -1.53 -29.10
N GLU A 137 -6.09 -2.04 -28.33
CA GLU A 137 -7.46 -2.27 -28.79
C GLU A 137 -8.23 -0.96 -29.02
N ILE A 138 -7.95 0.09 -28.23
CA ILE A 138 -8.46 1.44 -28.49
C ILE A 138 -7.96 1.96 -29.83
N ASP A 139 -6.66 1.85 -30.12
CA ASP A 139 -6.10 2.27 -31.40
C ASP A 139 -6.68 1.47 -32.57
N ALA A 140 -6.89 0.17 -32.38
CA ALA A 140 -7.49 -0.71 -33.38
C ALA A 140 -8.93 -0.31 -33.73
N VAL A 141 -9.78 -0.07 -32.74
CA VAL A 141 -11.19 0.33 -32.99
C VAL A 141 -11.26 1.73 -33.63
N LEU A 142 -10.40 2.67 -33.21
CA LEU A 142 -10.31 4.00 -33.81
C LEU A 142 -9.85 3.96 -35.27
N ALA A 143 -8.99 3.01 -35.64
CA ALA A 143 -8.57 2.79 -37.02
C ALA A 143 -9.68 2.16 -37.86
N GLN A 144 -10.44 1.22 -37.29
CA GLN A 144 -11.52 0.52 -37.98
C GLN A 144 -12.75 1.40 -38.24
N LYS A 145 -13.04 2.36 -37.34
CA LYS A 145 -14.18 3.28 -37.40
C LYS A 145 -15.51 2.57 -37.66
N PRO A 146 -15.90 1.61 -36.80
CA PRO A 146 -17.17 0.91 -36.97
C PRO A 146 -18.34 1.90 -36.82
N THR A 147 -19.44 1.71 -37.56
CA THR A 147 -20.61 2.61 -37.57
C THR A 147 -21.91 1.81 -37.53
N GLY A 148 -23.01 2.44 -37.13
CA GLY A 148 -24.32 1.78 -37.08
C GLY A 148 -24.35 0.64 -36.06
N ALA A 149 -25.04 -0.45 -36.38
CA ALA A 149 -25.12 -1.61 -35.49
C ALA A 149 -23.76 -2.26 -35.20
N ASP A 150 -22.81 -2.19 -36.14
CA ASP A 150 -21.48 -2.76 -35.98
C ASP A 150 -20.63 -2.00 -34.94
N ALA A 151 -20.95 -0.72 -34.67
CA ALA A 151 -20.26 0.08 -33.66
C ALA A 151 -20.43 -0.50 -32.24
N VAL A 152 -21.59 -1.10 -31.94
CA VAL A 152 -21.81 -1.76 -30.64
C VAL A 152 -20.79 -2.87 -30.42
N GLY A 153 -20.59 -3.73 -31.42
CA GLY A 153 -19.61 -4.82 -31.36
C GLY A 153 -18.17 -4.33 -31.43
N GLY A 154 -17.88 -3.35 -32.27
CA GLY A 154 -16.53 -2.84 -32.48
C GLY A 154 -15.90 -2.22 -31.23
N TYR A 155 -16.67 -1.48 -30.43
CA TYR A 155 -16.17 -0.88 -29.18
C TYR A 155 -16.25 -1.81 -27.96
N ALA A 156 -16.99 -2.93 -28.04
CA ALA A 156 -17.25 -3.79 -26.89
C ALA A 156 -15.96 -4.35 -26.24
N THR A 157 -14.98 -4.74 -27.04
CA THR A 157 -13.71 -5.29 -26.55
C THR A 157 -12.93 -4.25 -25.75
N SER A 158 -12.76 -3.04 -26.29
CA SER A 158 -11.99 -1.96 -25.64
C SER A 158 -12.67 -1.49 -24.35
N ILE A 159 -14.00 -1.36 -24.34
CA ILE A 159 -14.79 -1.06 -23.14
C ILE A 159 -14.62 -2.18 -22.10
N GLY A 160 -14.79 -3.44 -22.49
CA GLY A 160 -14.68 -4.59 -21.60
C GLY A 160 -13.29 -4.73 -20.98
N LEU A 161 -12.22 -4.53 -21.76
CA LEU A 161 -10.85 -4.56 -21.25
C LEU A 161 -10.56 -3.42 -20.27
N ALA A 162 -11.08 -2.22 -20.53
CA ALA A 162 -10.97 -1.09 -19.61
C ALA A 162 -11.73 -1.33 -18.30
N GLN A 163 -12.92 -1.95 -18.34
CA GLN A 163 -13.64 -2.39 -17.13
C GLN A 163 -12.85 -3.43 -16.34
N VAL A 164 -12.34 -4.47 -16.99
CA VAL A 164 -11.51 -5.50 -16.34
C VAL A 164 -10.25 -4.89 -15.70
N LEU A 165 -9.70 -3.82 -16.30
CA LEU A 165 -8.59 -3.09 -15.72
C LEU A 165 -9.01 -2.31 -14.47
N LEU A 166 -10.16 -1.64 -14.47
CA LEU A 166 -10.73 -1.00 -13.27
C LEU A 166 -10.97 -1.99 -12.15
N ASP A 167 -11.59 -3.14 -12.44
CA ASP A 167 -11.85 -4.18 -11.44
C ASP A 167 -10.54 -4.64 -10.78
N ARG A 168 -9.50 -4.83 -11.60
CA ARG A 168 -8.19 -5.21 -11.09
C ARG A 168 -7.51 -4.11 -10.28
N ILE A 169 -7.68 -2.85 -10.65
CA ILE A 169 -7.21 -1.71 -9.86
C ILE A 169 -7.94 -1.67 -8.52
N ALA A 170 -9.26 -1.86 -8.52
CA ALA A 170 -10.07 -1.94 -7.31
C ALA A 170 -9.58 -3.09 -6.42
N ASP A 171 -9.40 -4.28 -6.97
CA ASP A 171 -8.91 -5.45 -6.22
C ASP A 171 -7.50 -5.26 -5.67
N ALA A 172 -6.59 -4.65 -6.44
CA ALA A 172 -5.26 -4.29 -5.96
C ALA A 172 -5.28 -3.17 -4.91
N SER A 173 -6.36 -2.38 -4.83
CA SER A 173 -6.55 -1.34 -3.81
C SER A 173 -7.20 -1.88 -2.54
N LYS A 174 -7.83 -3.08 -2.58
CA LYS A 174 -8.49 -3.75 -1.45
C LYS A 174 -7.50 -4.42 -0.46
N ILE A 175 -6.21 -4.06 -0.47
CA ILE A 175 -5.13 -4.86 0.17
C ILE A 175 -5.09 -4.79 1.72
N ALA A 176 -5.85 -3.93 2.40
CA ALA A 176 -6.02 -4.01 3.87
C ALA A 176 -7.48 -4.29 4.32
N PRO A 177 -7.98 -5.54 4.22
CA PRO A 177 -9.32 -5.90 4.68
C PRO A 177 -9.58 -5.73 6.19
N THR A 178 -8.53 -5.58 7.00
CA THR A 178 -8.61 -5.88 8.44
C THR A 178 -8.89 -4.69 9.34
N THR A 179 -8.89 -3.46 8.82
CA THR A 179 -8.98 -2.25 9.68
C THR A 179 -10.11 -1.28 9.34
N ASN A 180 -10.71 -1.29 8.13
CA ASN A 180 -11.78 -0.35 7.79
C ASN A 180 -12.79 -0.95 6.78
N LEU A 181 -13.85 -1.58 7.30
CA LEU A 181 -14.94 -2.15 6.50
C LEU A 181 -15.69 -1.08 5.67
N SER A 182 -15.80 0.15 6.18
CA SER A 182 -16.42 1.27 5.45
C SER A 182 -15.59 1.70 4.24
N GLY A 183 -14.26 1.74 4.38
CA GLY A 183 -13.34 2.05 3.26
C GLY A 183 -13.42 1.01 2.14
N TYR A 184 -13.56 -0.27 2.50
CA TYR A 184 -13.74 -1.36 1.53
C TYR A 184 -14.95 -1.13 0.62
N HIS A 185 -16.13 -0.85 1.20
CA HIS A 185 -17.34 -0.61 0.43
C HIS A 185 -17.27 0.67 -0.40
N LEU A 186 -16.60 1.73 0.07
CA LEU A 186 -16.41 2.96 -0.70
C LEU A 186 -15.54 2.75 -1.94
N ILE A 187 -14.43 2.01 -1.82
CA ILE A 187 -13.58 1.65 -2.96
C ILE A 187 -14.37 0.79 -3.94
N GLU A 188 -15.05 -0.24 -3.46
CA GLU A 188 -15.83 -1.14 -4.31
C GLU A 188 -16.92 -0.39 -5.07
N THR A 189 -17.74 0.41 -4.37
CA THR A 189 -18.77 1.22 -5.05
C THR A 189 -18.16 2.25 -6.00
N GLY A 190 -17.11 2.95 -5.57
CA GLY A 190 -16.47 4.00 -6.34
C GLY A 190 -15.74 3.51 -7.60
N LEU A 191 -15.09 2.36 -7.52
CA LEU A 191 -14.20 1.85 -8.57
C LEU A 191 -14.79 0.75 -9.43
N GLN A 192 -15.82 0.06 -8.94
CA GLN A 192 -16.41 -1.10 -9.62
C GLN A 192 -17.87 -0.83 -10.00
N SER A 193 -18.72 -0.51 -9.02
CA SER A 193 -20.17 -0.40 -9.27
C SER A 193 -20.54 0.85 -10.10
N LEU A 194 -19.97 2.03 -9.80
CA LEU A 194 -20.30 3.26 -10.55
C LEU A 194 -19.86 3.22 -12.03
N PRO A 195 -18.64 2.74 -12.36
CA PRO A 195 -18.26 2.54 -13.76
C PRO A 195 -19.14 1.50 -14.47
N ALA A 196 -19.56 0.43 -13.76
CA ALA A 196 -20.47 -0.57 -14.32
C ALA A 196 -21.84 0.04 -14.69
N VAL A 197 -22.40 0.90 -13.84
CA VAL A 197 -23.65 1.64 -14.15
C VAL A 197 -23.48 2.49 -15.41
N THR A 198 -22.39 3.23 -15.52
CA THR A 198 -22.08 4.09 -16.67
C THR A 198 -22.02 3.29 -17.97
N VAL A 199 -21.35 2.13 -17.95
CA VAL A 199 -21.26 1.24 -19.12
C VAL A 199 -22.62 0.61 -19.45
N ASN A 200 -23.36 0.12 -18.46
CA ASN A 200 -24.67 -0.47 -18.68
C ASN A 200 -25.68 0.56 -19.23
N ALA A 201 -25.65 1.80 -18.74
CA ALA A 201 -26.48 2.90 -19.25
C ALA A 201 -26.16 3.22 -20.73
N GLY A 202 -24.87 3.29 -21.07
CA GLY A 202 -24.43 3.46 -22.46
C GLY A 202 -24.87 2.30 -23.36
N GLN A 203 -24.74 1.05 -22.90
CA GLN A 203 -25.20 -0.13 -23.64
C GLN A 203 -26.71 -0.12 -23.89
N VAL A 204 -27.50 0.25 -22.88
CA VAL A 204 -28.96 0.42 -23.01
C VAL A 204 -29.30 1.43 -24.10
N THR A 205 -28.62 2.58 -24.10
CA THR A 205 -28.83 3.65 -25.08
C THR A 205 -28.41 3.22 -26.49
N ALA A 206 -27.24 2.60 -26.63
CA ALA A 206 -26.75 2.08 -27.90
C ALA A 206 -27.69 1.02 -28.49
N LEU A 207 -28.19 0.10 -27.66
CA LEU A 207 -29.15 -0.92 -28.10
C LEU A 207 -30.50 -0.31 -28.50
N ALA A 208 -30.97 0.71 -27.78
CA ALA A 208 -32.19 1.42 -28.15
C ALA A 208 -32.08 2.09 -29.54
N HIS A 209 -30.93 2.69 -29.87
CA HIS A 209 -30.67 3.25 -31.19
C HIS A 209 -30.59 2.17 -32.28
N VAL A 210 -29.95 1.02 -32.01
CA VAL A 210 -29.90 -0.11 -32.96
C VAL A 210 -31.30 -0.64 -33.27
N ILE A 211 -32.17 -0.73 -32.26
CA ILE A 211 -33.57 -1.14 -32.44
C ILE A 211 -34.30 -0.13 -33.33
N ASP A 212 -34.10 1.16 -33.13
CA ASP A 212 -34.73 2.21 -33.95
C ASP A 212 -34.27 2.14 -35.41
N LEU A 213 -32.97 2.00 -35.65
CA LEU A 213 -32.37 1.82 -36.99
C LEU A 213 -32.91 0.56 -37.71
N SER A 214 -33.24 -0.49 -36.96
CA SER A 214 -33.76 -1.76 -37.49
C SER A 214 -35.25 -1.68 -37.86
N THR A 215 -35.98 -0.67 -37.37
CA THR A 215 -37.42 -0.48 -37.66
C THR A 215 -37.68 0.17 -39.03
N THR A 216 -37.18 -0.46 -40.09
CA THR A 216 -37.56 -0.11 -41.48
C THR A 216 -39.09 -0.27 -41.69
N PRO A 217 -39.77 0.59 -42.47
CA PRO A 217 -41.24 0.66 -42.50
C PRO A 217 -41.99 -0.56 -43.08
N SER A 218 -41.29 -1.53 -43.67
CA SER A 218 -41.90 -2.43 -44.66
C SER A 218 -42.29 -3.82 -44.16
N SER A 219 -41.87 -4.25 -42.96
CA SER A 219 -42.25 -5.59 -42.49
C SER A 219 -42.09 -5.73 -40.99
N SER A 220 -43.21 -6.03 -40.32
CA SER A 220 -43.30 -6.48 -38.92
C SER A 220 -43.35 -5.38 -37.85
N ARG A 221 -44.27 -4.43 -38.01
CA ARG A 221 -44.90 -3.65 -36.90
C ARG A 221 -45.77 -4.54 -35.97
N ARG A 222 -45.44 -5.83 -35.86
CA ARG A 222 -46.30 -6.90 -35.33
C ARG A 222 -45.37 -7.94 -34.74
N THR A 223 -44.64 -7.59 -33.70
CA THR A 223 -44.99 -7.95 -32.33
C THR A 223 -44.33 -6.96 -31.38
N GLY A 224 -45.07 -6.44 -30.39
CA GLY A 224 -44.50 -5.63 -29.30
C GLY A 224 -43.64 -6.45 -28.33
N ILE A 225 -42.80 -7.36 -28.85
CA ILE A 225 -41.85 -8.15 -28.06
C ILE A 225 -40.63 -7.25 -27.86
N PRO A 226 -40.28 -6.89 -26.61
CA PRO A 226 -39.06 -6.16 -26.30
C PRO A 226 -37.86 -6.95 -26.80
N ASP A 227 -36.87 -6.28 -27.40
CA ASP A 227 -35.60 -6.93 -27.74
C ASP A 227 -34.98 -7.52 -26.46
N PRO A 228 -34.71 -8.84 -26.39
CA PRO A 228 -34.19 -9.47 -25.19
C PRO A 228 -32.86 -8.88 -24.74
N ARG A 229 -32.05 -8.32 -25.66
CA ARG A 229 -30.77 -7.67 -25.32
C ARG A 229 -30.99 -6.39 -24.54
N LEU A 230 -31.99 -5.59 -24.91
CA LEU A 230 -32.34 -4.36 -24.20
C LEU A 230 -32.84 -4.67 -22.78
N THR A 231 -33.69 -5.70 -22.63
CA THR A 231 -34.16 -6.14 -21.30
C THR A 231 -33.00 -6.59 -20.41
N VAL A 232 -32.06 -7.38 -20.95
CA VAL A 232 -30.87 -7.82 -20.19
C VAL A 232 -29.96 -6.63 -19.82
N ALA A 233 -29.79 -5.66 -20.73
CA ALA A 233 -28.99 -4.47 -20.44
C ALA A 233 -29.64 -3.60 -19.36
N GLN A 234 -30.97 -3.45 -19.38
CA GLN A 234 -31.74 -2.73 -18.37
C GLN A 234 -31.69 -3.41 -16.99
N ASP A 235 -31.77 -4.74 -16.96
CA ASP A 235 -31.61 -5.54 -15.74
C ASP A 235 -30.23 -5.34 -15.12
N ARG A 236 -29.16 -5.42 -15.92
CA ARG A 236 -27.78 -5.16 -15.47
C ARG A 236 -27.58 -3.72 -14.97
N LEU A 237 -28.19 -2.74 -15.63
CA LEU A 237 -28.18 -1.36 -15.17
C LEU A 237 -28.80 -1.23 -13.78
N SER A 238 -29.97 -1.83 -13.59
CA SER A 238 -30.70 -1.80 -12.31
C SER A 238 -29.92 -2.50 -11.20
N GLN A 239 -29.38 -3.70 -11.48
CA GLN A 239 -28.53 -4.43 -10.54
C GLN A 239 -27.29 -3.60 -10.13
N ALA A 240 -26.59 -3.00 -11.09
CA ALA A 240 -25.41 -2.20 -10.79
C ALA A 240 -25.76 -0.94 -9.96
N ALA A 241 -26.92 -0.32 -10.20
CA ALA A 241 -27.38 0.82 -9.41
C ALA A 241 -27.79 0.41 -7.97
N ASP A 242 -28.38 -0.76 -7.81
CA ASP A 242 -28.68 -1.34 -6.49
C ASP A 242 -27.39 -1.65 -5.72
N GLU A 243 -26.36 -2.18 -6.39
CA GLU A 243 -25.04 -2.42 -5.80
C GLU A 243 -24.38 -1.11 -5.32
N VAL A 244 -24.46 -0.03 -6.11
CA VAL A 244 -23.99 1.30 -5.68
C VAL A 244 -24.72 1.75 -4.41
N THR A 245 -26.05 1.69 -4.42
CA THR A 245 -26.86 2.20 -3.32
C THR A 245 -26.68 1.37 -2.05
N SER A 246 -26.63 0.05 -2.19
CA SER A 246 -26.37 -0.90 -1.10
C SER A 246 -24.96 -0.73 -0.52
N GLY A 247 -23.94 -0.61 -1.37
CA GLY A 247 -22.56 -0.42 -0.95
C GLY A 247 -22.35 0.88 -0.16
N LEU A 248 -22.94 1.99 -0.62
CA LEU A 248 -22.87 3.27 0.11
C LEU A 248 -23.62 3.23 1.44
N ARG A 249 -24.80 2.60 1.51
CA ARG A 249 -25.52 2.42 2.79
C ARG A 249 -24.72 1.55 3.78
N SER A 250 -24.17 0.44 3.31
CA SER A 250 -23.35 -0.47 4.11
C SER A 250 -22.09 0.21 4.66
N SER A 251 -21.53 1.16 3.91
CA SER A 251 -20.39 1.96 4.37
C SER A 251 -20.74 2.88 5.56
N GLY A 252 -21.99 3.33 5.66
CA GLY A 252 -22.47 4.22 6.73
C GLY A 252 -22.79 3.51 8.04
N ASP A 253 -23.36 2.31 7.95
CA ASP A 253 -23.72 1.53 9.14
C ASP A 253 -22.49 0.96 9.88
N SER A 254 -21.37 0.80 9.16
CA SER A 254 -20.17 0.11 9.67
C SER A 254 -19.22 1.00 10.49
N ALA A 255 -19.40 2.33 10.52
CA ALA A 255 -18.48 3.24 11.20
C ALA A 255 -19.17 4.15 12.23
N PRO A 256 -19.16 3.79 13.53
CA PRO A 256 -19.75 4.63 14.59
C PRO A 256 -19.02 5.98 14.80
N ASN A 257 -17.83 6.17 14.21
CA ASN A 257 -17.00 7.37 14.36
C ASN A 257 -16.76 8.13 13.04
N TYR A 258 -17.24 7.62 11.92
CA TYR A 258 -17.18 8.31 10.63
C TYR A 258 -18.60 8.36 10.11
N PRO A 259 -19.38 9.42 10.41
CA PRO A 259 -20.67 9.58 9.75
C PRO A 259 -20.40 9.54 8.26
N VAL A 260 -21.09 8.65 7.52
CA VAL A 260 -21.17 8.80 6.07
C VAL A 260 -21.55 10.23 5.82
N ASP A 261 -20.61 10.94 5.22
CA ASP A 261 -20.62 12.38 5.19
C ASP A 261 -21.90 12.80 4.45
N LEU A 262 -22.63 13.77 5.02
CA LEU A 262 -23.83 14.33 4.38
C LEU A 262 -23.52 14.81 2.95
N SER A 263 -22.23 15.00 2.63
CA SER A 263 -21.69 15.26 1.30
C SER A 263 -21.99 14.18 0.24
N LEU A 264 -22.25 12.92 0.61
CA LEU A 264 -22.57 11.84 -0.33
C LEU A 264 -24.06 11.72 -0.64
N LEU A 265 -24.95 12.20 0.24
CA LEU A 265 -26.40 12.05 0.08
C LEU A 265 -26.91 12.79 -1.16
N GLY A 266 -26.51 14.05 -1.35
CA GLY A 266 -26.93 14.83 -2.51
C GLY A 266 -26.56 14.18 -3.86
N PRO A 267 -25.27 13.83 -4.09
CA PRO A 267 -24.86 13.11 -5.29
C PRO A 267 -25.52 11.74 -5.47
N LEU A 268 -25.80 11.03 -4.38
CA LEU A 268 -26.49 9.73 -4.42
C LEU A 268 -27.96 9.87 -4.84
N ASP A 269 -28.67 10.87 -4.30
CA ASP A 269 -30.07 11.13 -4.65
C ASP A 269 -30.21 11.55 -6.11
N GLU A 270 -29.32 12.43 -6.60
CA GLU A 270 -29.27 12.84 -8.01
C GLU A 270 -28.99 11.66 -8.93
N PHE A 271 -28.05 10.79 -8.54
CA PHE A 271 -27.73 9.58 -9.28
C PHE A 271 -28.92 8.60 -9.34
N ALA A 272 -29.57 8.34 -8.20
CA ALA A 272 -30.74 7.46 -8.15
C ALA A 272 -31.89 8.00 -9.01
N ALA A 273 -32.14 9.31 -8.96
CA ALA A 273 -33.13 9.97 -9.80
C ALA A 273 -32.80 9.86 -11.30
N ALA A 274 -31.53 10.03 -11.68
CA ALA A 274 -31.10 9.88 -13.07
C ALA A 274 -31.27 8.44 -13.60
N VAL A 275 -30.92 7.42 -12.78
CA VAL A 275 -31.09 6.01 -13.16
C VAL A 275 -32.58 5.65 -13.30
N ASP A 276 -33.43 6.11 -12.38
CA ASP A 276 -34.88 5.92 -12.47
C ASP A 276 -35.46 6.58 -13.73
N GLU A 277 -35.06 7.80 -14.05
CA GLU A 277 -35.46 8.49 -15.29
C GLU A 277 -35.06 7.70 -16.54
N LEU A 278 -33.83 7.18 -16.58
CA LEU A 278 -33.37 6.35 -17.70
C LEU A 278 -34.21 5.07 -17.81
N ASN A 279 -34.44 4.36 -16.69
CA ASN A 279 -35.27 3.15 -16.67
C ASN A 279 -36.70 3.41 -17.13
N GLN A 280 -37.33 4.51 -16.69
CA GLN A 280 -38.65 4.93 -17.14
C GLN A 280 -38.66 5.27 -18.64
N THR A 281 -37.60 5.93 -19.13
CA THR A 281 -37.45 6.26 -20.55
C THR A 281 -37.35 4.98 -21.39
N VAL A 282 -36.56 4.01 -20.95
CA VAL A 282 -36.41 2.70 -21.62
C VAL A 282 -37.71 1.93 -21.65
N ALA A 283 -38.44 1.85 -20.52
CA ALA A 283 -39.76 1.23 -20.48
C ALA A 283 -40.73 1.89 -21.49
N GLY A 284 -40.65 3.22 -21.62
CA GLY A 284 -41.41 4.01 -22.57
C GLY A 284 -41.09 3.74 -24.05
N LEU A 285 -39.97 3.09 -24.40
CA LEU A 285 -39.63 2.75 -25.79
C LEU A 285 -40.62 1.76 -26.41
N THR A 286 -41.26 0.94 -25.58
CA THR A 286 -42.30 -0.01 -26.01
C THR A 286 -43.65 0.66 -26.29
N VAL A 287 -43.83 1.89 -25.80
CA VAL A 287 -45.07 2.67 -25.94
C VAL A 287 -44.94 3.61 -27.15
N PRO A 288 -45.78 3.45 -28.19
CA PRO A 288 -45.76 4.34 -29.35
C PRO A 288 -46.00 5.80 -28.96
N ASN A 289 -45.24 6.73 -29.56
CA ASN A 289 -45.36 8.18 -29.36
C ASN A 289 -45.14 8.68 -27.91
N SER A 290 -44.49 7.90 -27.04
CA SER A 290 -44.13 8.30 -25.67
C SER A 290 -43.08 9.42 -25.58
N GLY A 291 -42.48 9.80 -26.71
CA GLY A 291 -41.31 10.68 -26.78
C GLY A 291 -40.05 10.09 -26.14
N ALA A 292 -40.07 8.82 -25.70
CA ALA A 292 -38.93 8.17 -25.04
C ALA A 292 -37.67 8.15 -25.91
N ARG A 293 -37.82 7.92 -27.22
CA ARG A 293 -36.71 7.91 -28.18
C ARG A 293 -35.97 9.25 -28.22
N ASN A 294 -36.69 10.36 -28.12
CA ASN A 294 -36.09 11.70 -28.14
C ASN A 294 -35.44 12.08 -26.79
N ARG A 295 -35.70 11.29 -25.73
CA ARG A 295 -35.24 11.59 -24.36
C ARG A 295 -34.11 10.67 -23.90
N ILE A 296 -33.89 9.54 -24.55
CA ILE A 296 -32.95 8.52 -24.07
C ILE A 296 -31.51 9.03 -23.99
N ASP A 297 -31.06 9.81 -24.97
CA ASP A 297 -29.71 10.41 -24.95
C ASP A 297 -29.54 11.37 -23.77
N ALA A 298 -30.55 12.20 -23.51
CA ALA A 298 -30.54 13.15 -22.39
C ALA A 298 -30.60 12.43 -21.03
N ALA A 299 -31.39 11.36 -20.91
CA ALA A 299 -31.47 10.56 -19.70
C ALA A 299 -30.14 9.82 -19.43
N ASN A 300 -29.51 9.27 -20.47
CA ASN A 300 -28.20 8.64 -20.36
C ASN A 300 -27.12 9.66 -19.98
N ASP A 301 -27.07 10.84 -20.60
CA ASP A 301 -26.15 11.93 -20.25
C ASP A 301 -26.31 12.34 -18.76
N ARG A 302 -27.54 12.39 -18.24
CA ARG A 302 -27.78 12.62 -16.81
C ARG A 302 -27.19 11.52 -15.93
N VAL A 303 -27.39 10.24 -16.28
CA VAL A 303 -26.81 9.11 -15.52
C VAL A 303 -25.29 9.18 -15.52
N GLN A 304 -24.67 9.49 -16.66
CA GLN A 304 -23.22 9.62 -16.77
C GLN A 304 -22.69 10.78 -15.91
N LYS A 305 -23.32 11.96 -15.98
CA LYS A 305 -22.94 13.13 -15.18
C LYS A 305 -23.11 12.90 -13.69
N ALA A 306 -24.26 12.36 -13.27
CA ALA A 306 -24.54 12.06 -11.88
C ALA A 306 -23.62 10.95 -11.35
N GLY A 307 -23.35 9.91 -12.15
CA GLY A 307 -22.42 8.84 -11.82
C GLY A 307 -20.99 9.34 -11.62
N LEU A 308 -20.47 10.21 -12.51
CA LEU A 308 -19.15 10.82 -12.37
C LEU A 308 -19.07 11.77 -11.17
N ALA A 309 -20.12 12.53 -10.89
CA ALA A 309 -20.19 13.41 -9.72
C ALA A 309 -20.16 12.59 -8.42
N LEU A 310 -20.97 11.53 -8.34
CA LEU A 310 -20.99 10.61 -7.21
C LEU A 310 -19.65 9.88 -7.05
N GLN A 311 -19.04 9.40 -8.14
CA GLN A 311 -17.73 8.77 -8.11
C GLN A 311 -16.67 9.73 -7.55
N THR A 312 -16.67 10.97 -8.02
CA THR A 312 -15.75 12.01 -7.54
C THR A 312 -15.94 12.25 -6.05
N ALA A 313 -17.18 12.36 -5.59
CA ALA A 313 -17.50 12.54 -4.17
C ALA A 313 -17.02 11.34 -3.33
N VAL A 314 -17.31 10.10 -3.76
CA VAL A 314 -16.87 8.86 -3.10
C VAL A 314 -15.34 8.79 -3.01
N LEU A 315 -14.64 9.06 -4.12
CA LEU A 315 -13.18 9.04 -4.14
C LEU A 315 -12.55 10.14 -3.28
N ASN A 316 -13.16 11.31 -3.19
CA ASN A 316 -12.69 12.38 -2.31
C ASN A 316 -12.91 12.02 -0.82
N THR A 317 -14.06 11.43 -0.49
CA THR A 317 -14.32 10.92 0.86
C THR A 317 -13.36 9.80 1.22
N PHE A 318 -13.04 8.91 0.29
CA PHE A 318 -12.04 7.88 0.50
C PHE A 318 -10.64 8.47 0.72
N ASP A 319 -10.20 9.42 -0.11
CA ASP A 319 -8.88 10.06 0.02
C ASP A 319 -8.73 10.83 1.35
N SER A 320 -9.80 11.47 1.83
CA SER A 320 -9.80 12.13 3.14
C SER A 320 -9.70 11.15 4.30
N GLN A 321 -10.37 9.99 4.22
CA GLN A 321 -10.25 8.91 5.21
C GLN A 321 -8.84 8.33 5.23
N VAL A 322 -8.27 8.04 4.05
CA VAL A 322 -6.89 7.53 3.94
C VAL A 322 -5.90 8.53 4.53
N SER A 323 -6.05 9.82 4.20
CA SER A 323 -5.15 10.86 4.71
C SER A 323 -5.27 11.05 6.22
N GLY A 324 -6.48 11.00 6.79
CA GLY A 324 -6.67 11.02 8.24
C GLY A 324 -6.06 9.80 8.95
N GLN A 325 -6.07 8.63 8.30
CA GLN A 325 -5.43 7.42 8.83
C GLN A 325 -3.90 7.51 8.82
N VAL A 326 -3.30 8.15 7.81
CA VAL A 326 -1.85 8.45 7.79
C VAL A 326 -1.48 9.31 9.00
N ASP A 327 -2.22 10.40 9.22
CA ASP A 327 -1.91 11.39 10.26
C ASP A 327 -2.07 10.82 11.67
N SER A 328 -3.13 10.05 11.91
CA SER A 328 -3.35 9.35 13.18
C SER A 328 -2.27 8.28 13.44
N SER A 329 -1.87 7.53 12.40
CA SER A 329 -0.80 6.53 12.50
C SER A 329 0.55 7.17 12.79
N ALA A 330 0.85 8.33 12.19
CA ALA A 330 2.06 9.09 12.48
C ALA A 330 2.08 9.62 13.94
N GLY A 331 0.93 10.10 14.43
CA GLY A 331 0.77 10.52 15.82
C GLY A 331 0.99 9.37 16.82
N GLN A 332 0.41 8.21 16.56
CA GLN A 332 0.52 7.03 17.44
C GLN A 332 1.92 6.42 17.45
N ARG A 333 2.66 6.50 16.32
CA ARG A 333 4.09 6.15 16.27
C ARG A 333 4.91 7.03 17.20
N ARG A 334 4.65 8.34 17.21
CA ARG A 334 5.40 9.28 18.05
C ARG A 334 5.22 8.96 19.53
N THR A 335 4.00 8.66 19.97
CA THR A 335 3.72 8.26 21.36
C THR A 335 4.33 6.91 21.73
N LEU A 336 4.28 5.90 20.85
CA LEU A 336 4.89 4.59 21.12
C LEU A 336 6.42 4.64 21.14
N VAL A 337 7.07 5.41 20.26
CA VAL A 337 8.52 5.61 20.27
C VAL A 337 8.95 6.33 21.54
N ILE A 338 8.23 7.37 21.96
CA ILE A 338 8.49 8.07 23.24
C ILE A 338 8.34 7.10 24.42
N ALA A 339 7.27 6.30 24.46
CA ALA A 339 7.07 5.31 25.51
C ALA A 339 8.19 4.25 25.54
N GLY A 340 8.64 3.78 24.37
CA GLY A 340 9.76 2.85 24.24
C GLY A 340 11.08 3.45 24.76
N ILE A 341 11.37 4.71 24.41
CA ILE A 341 12.55 5.44 24.91
C ILE A 341 12.49 5.56 26.43
N VAL A 342 11.33 5.92 27.00
CA VAL A 342 11.15 6.05 28.46
C VAL A 342 11.41 4.72 29.16
N ILE A 343 10.89 3.60 28.64
CA ILE A 343 11.12 2.26 29.21
C ILE A 343 12.61 1.90 29.14
N ALA A 344 13.26 2.14 27.99
CA ALA A 344 14.69 1.85 27.81
C ALA A 344 15.59 2.66 28.77
N LEU A 345 15.31 3.96 28.92
CA LEU A 345 16.02 4.83 29.85
C LEU A 345 15.82 4.39 31.31
N THR A 346 14.60 3.99 31.67
CA THR A 346 14.29 3.50 33.02
C THR A 346 15.05 2.20 33.32
N ALA A 347 15.12 1.28 32.36
CA ALA A 347 15.88 0.04 32.48
C ALA A 347 17.40 0.31 32.60
N ALA A 348 17.94 1.24 31.81
CA ALA A 348 19.34 1.64 31.89
C ALA A 348 19.69 2.29 33.24
N ALA A 349 18.81 3.16 33.76
CA ALA A 349 18.98 3.78 35.07
C ALA A 349 18.96 2.75 36.22
N LEU A 350 18.03 1.80 36.18
CA LEU A 350 17.97 0.70 37.17
C LEU A 350 19.20 -0.22 37.10
N LEU A 351 19.76 -0.42 35.89
CA LEU A 351 21.00 -1.17 35.71
C LEU A 351 22.18 -0.40 36.32
N TRP A 352 22.30 0.90 36.06
CA TRP A 352 23.34 1.76 36.61
C TRP A 352 23.32 1.77 38.15
N LEU A 353 22.13 1.85 38.76
CA LEU A 353 21.95 1.81 40.21
C LEU A 353 22.32 0.44 40.84
N ARG A 354 22.29 -0.64 40.06
CA ARG A 354 22.57 -2.02 40.50
C ARG A 354 24.02 -2.44 40.27
N VAL A 355 24.79 -1.71 39.45
CA VAL A 355 26.24 -1.91 39.33
C VAL A 355 26.87 -1.28 40.58
N PRO A 356 27.42 -2.07 41.52
CA PRO A 356 28.10 -1.49 42.66
C PRO A 356 29.26 -0.68 42.12
N GLY A 357 29.22 0.65 42.33
CA GLY A 357 30.35 1.52 42.05
C GLY A 357 31.57 0.86 42.67
N ALA A 358 32.58 0.60 41.84
CA ALA A 358 33.89 0.22 42.35
C ALA A 358 34.28 1.39 43.26
N ALA A 359 34.18 1.19 44.57
CA ALA A 359 34.69 2.14 45.52
C ALA A 359 36.13 2.46 45.08
N PRO A 360 36.53 3.74 45.02
CA PRO A 360 37.92 4.09 44.81
C PRO A 360 38.71 3.26 45.81
N VAL A 361 39.57 2.38 45.31
CA VAL A 361 40.45 1.60 46.16
C VAL A 361 41.39 2.64 46.78
N GLU A 362 41.14 3.00 48.05
CA GLU A 362 42.15 3.64 48.88
C GLU A 362 43.38 2.72 48.82
N GLY A 363 44.41 3.21 48.12
CA GLY A 363 45.69 2.54 48.03
C GLY A 363 46.28 2.38 49.43
N PRO A 364 47.00 1.28 49.72
CA PRO A 364 47.64 1.11 51.01
C PRO A 364 48.60 2.25 51.30
N GLU A 365 48.53 2.79 52.52
CA GLU A 365 49.51 3.72 53.09
C GLU A 365 50.93 3.23 52.81
N GLU A 366 51.65 3.97 51.97
CA GLU A 366 53.07 3.81 51.75
C GLU A 366 53.81 4.55 52.89
N PRO A 367 54.62 3.86 53.72
CA PRO A 367 55.29 4.47 54.84
C PRO A 367 56.35 5.49 54.39
N ALA A 368 56.31 6.64 55.07
CA ALA A 368 57.13 7.83 54.88
C ALA A 368 58.60 7.56 54.54
N GLN A 369 59.05 8.14 53.42
CA GLN A 369 60.47 8.42 53.17
C GLN A 369 60.79 9.90 53.46
N PRO A 370 61.95 10.19 54.06
CA PRO A 370 62.32 11.51 54.56
C PRO A 370 62.74 12.49 53.45
N LEU A 371 62.44 13.76 53.73
CA LEU A 371 62.66 14.96 52.94
C LEU A 371 64.07 15.07 52.31
N ARG A 372 64.13 15.51 51.04
CA ARG A 372 65.24 16.32 50.49
C ARG A 372 64.73 17.42 49.53
N PRO A 373 65.48 18.54 49.43
CA PRO A 373 64.98 19.91 49.23
C PRO A 373 64.82 20.34 47.74
N PRO A 374 64.27 21.54 47.47
CA PRO A 374 63.63 21.87 46.21
C PRO A 374 64.63 22.35 45.16
N SER A 375 64.37 22.01 43.90
CA SER A 375 64.98 22.67 42.75
C SER A 375 63.91 23.10 41.78
N THR A 376 64.08 24.33 41.35
CA THR A 376 63.12 25.24 40.74
C THR A 376 63.07 25.09 39.22
N TYR A 377 61.92 25.46 38.67
CA TYR A 377 61.61 25.88 37.28
C TYR A 377 60.90 24.88 36.34
N PRO A 378 60.01 25.43 35.47
CA PRO A 378 58.80 24.80 34.99
C PRO A 378 58.96 24.27 33.57
N ARG A 379 58.23 23.20 33.27
CA ARG A 379 58.13 22.69 31.90
C ARG A 379 56.66 22.49 31.58
N GLU A 380 56.11 23.41 30.79
CA GLU A 380 54.87 23.23 30.04
C GLU A 380 54.98 21.97 29.17
N PRO A 381 53.98 21.07 29.22
CA PRO A 381 53.73 20.12 28.15
C PRO A 381 52.63 20.66 27.21
N GLU A 382 52.91 20.48 25.93
CA GLU A 382 52.18 20.89 24.74
C GLU A 382 50.70 20.49 24.71
N PRO A 383 49.85 21.23 23.96
CA PRO A 383 48.47 20.86 23.72
C PRO A 383 48.37 19.56 22.91
N GLU A 384 47.47 18.67 23.35
CA GLU A 384 47.08 17.48 22.59
C GLU A 384 46.53 17.87 21.20
N PRO A 385 46.85 17.10 20.14
CA PRO A 385 46.31 17.34 18.82
C PRO A 385 44.81 17.03 18.83
N ILE A 386 44.00 18.07 18.62
CA ILE A 386 42.57 17.95 18.32
C ILE A 386 42.47 17.08 17.04
N PRO A 387 41.73 15.97 17.02
CA PRO A 387 41.47 15.25 15.79
C PRO A 387 40.75 16.18 14.82
N ASP A 388 41.36 16.30 13.64
CA ASP A 388 40.94 17.12 12.52
C ASP A 388 39.43 16.98 12.28
N LEU A 389 38.72 18.10 12.40
CA LEU A 389 37.30 18.18 12.08
C LEU A 389 37.17 17.94 10.58
N MET A 390 36.71 16.73 10.21
CA MET A 390 36.23 16.40 8.87
C MET A 390 35.34 17.56 8.37
N ASP A 391 35.79 18.20 7.29
CA ASP A 391 35.09 19.29 6.65
C ASP A 391 33.76 18.76 6.06
N ALA A 392 32.64 19.38 6.45
CA ALA A 392 31.30 18.97 6.03
C ALA A 392 31.06 19.13 4.51
N ARG A 393 32.05 19.66 3.78
CA ARG A 393 32.04 19.81 2.33
C ARG A 393 32.59 18.60 1.56
N ASP A 394 33.28 17.68 2.22
CA ASP A 394 33.68 16.39 1.61
C ASP A 394 32.57 15.32 1.64
N LEU A 395 31.45 15.59 2.32
CA LEU A 395 30.28 14.69 2.38
C LEU A 395 29.19 15.01 1.34
N LEU A 396 29.40 15.99 0.46
CA LEU A 396 28.38 16.44 -0.49
C LEU A 396 28.96 16.69 -1.89
N ALA A 397 29.15 15.60 -2.68
CA ALA A 397 28.87 15.49 -4.13
C ALA A 397 29.43 14.16 -4.69
N PRO A 398 29.10 13.73 -5.93
CA PRO A 398 27.80 13.26 -6.38
C PRO A 398 27.95 11.84 -7.00
N GLU A 399 27.45 10.79 -6.34
CA GLU A 399 27.46 9.44 -6.92
C GLU A 399 26.16 9.18 -7.72
N LEU A 400 25.99 9.96 -8.78
CA LEU A 400 25.20 9.59 -9.95
C LEU A 400 26.20 9.18 -11.03
N VAL A 401 25.87 8.10 -11.75
CA VAL A 401 26.58 7.50 -12.90
C VAL A 401 27.34 6.21 -12.53
N HIS A 402 26.64 5.07 -12.56
CA HIS A 402 27.06 3.81 -13.22
C HIS A 402 26.07 2.67 -12.94
N MET A 403 24.96 2.59 -13.69
CA MET A 403 24.23 1.34 -13.90
C MET A 403 23.68 1.28 -15.33
N GLY A 404 24.60 1.30 -16.29
CA GLY A 404 24.34 0.70 -17.61
C GLY A 404 24.65 -0.78 -17.53
N ARG A 405 23.63 -1.65 -17.50
CA ARG A 405 23.82 -3.09 -17.72
C ARG A 405 22.78 -3.62 -18.68
N ALA A 406 23.29 -3.93 -19.88
CA ALA A 406 22.60 -4.61 -20.95
C ALA A 406 21.96 -5.92 -20.48
N VAL A 407 20.65 -6.07 -20.69
CA VAL A 407 19.97 -7.36 -20.67
C VAL A 407 19.91 -7.87 -22.10
N ARG A 408 20.57 -9.01 -22.30
CA ARG A 408 20.65 -9.75 -23.57
C ARG A 408 19.27 -10.12 -24.09
N THR A 409 19.06 -9.86 -25.37
CA THR A 409 18.00 -10.44 -26.18
C THR A 409 18.16 -11.96 -26.27
N ARG A 410 17.18 -12.71 -25.74
CA ARG A 410 17.07 -14.15 -25.98
C ARG A 410 16.28 -14.36 -27.27
N LYS A 411 17.02 -14.50 -28.37
CA LYS A 411 16.55 -15.03 -29.65
C LYS A 411 16.00 -16.45 -29.42
N ARG A 412 14.68 -16.62 -29.40
CA ARG A 412 14.06 -17.95 -29.54
C ARG A 412 13.64 -18.11 -31.00
N ARG A 413 14.30 -19.07 -31.60
CA ARG A 413 14.33 -19.43 -33.01
C ARG A 413 13.09 -20.26 -33.35
N ASP A 414 12.57 -19.98 -34.53
CA ASP A 414 11.62 -20.77 -35.31
C ASP A 414 12.03 -22.24 -35.49
N GLY A 415 11.04 -23.06 -35.84
CA GLY A 415 11.14 -24.43 -36.32
C GLY A 415 10.38 -25.39 -35.38
N ASP A 416 9.43 -26.20 -35.81
CA ASP A 416 9.06 -26.63 -37.15
C ASP A 416 7.61 -27.13 -37.11
N ASP A 417 6.87 -26.78 -38.15
CA ASP A 417 5.76 -27.56 -38.70
C ASP A 417 6.38 -28.52 -39.73
N PRO A 418 6.00 -29.81 -39.77
CA PRO A 418 5.37 -30.25 -41.00
C PRO A 418 4.30 -31.36 -40.84
N ARG A 419 3.20 -31.13 -41.58
CA ARG A 419 2.25 -32.07 -42.22
C ARG A 419 1.04 -32.55 -41.44
#